data_AF-A0A972WCW9-F1
#
_entry.id   AF-A0A972WCW9-F1
#
_cell.length_a   1.000
_cell.length_b   1.000
_cell.length_c   1.000
_cell.angle_alpha   90.00
_cell.angle_beta   90.00
_cell.angle_gamma   90.00
#
_symmetry.space_group_name_H-M   'P 1'
#
loop_
_entity.id
_entity.type
_entity.pdbx_description
1 polymer ?
#
loop_
_entity_poly.entity_id
_entity_poly.type
_entity_poly.pdbx_seq_one_letter_code
_entity_poly.pdbx_strand_id
1 'polypeptide(L)' 'MRLQPKLILASTSPRRREILQMLGIEFDVVPVETDESPLAGESPEDLVLRLAIAKVAVVSDAE' A
#
# COMPACT_ATOMS: atom_id res chain seq x y z
N MET A 1 7.67 19.10 -20.09
CA MET A 1 6.91 17.85 -19.87
C MET A 1 7.00 17.55 -18.37
N ARG A 2 5.90 17.63 -17.61
CA ARG A 2 5.90 17.19 -16.21
C ARG A 2 5.74 15.68 -16.23
N LEU A 3 6.72 14.95 -15.71
CA LEU A 3 6.51 13.54 -15.39
C LEU A 3 5.47 13.52 -14.26
N GLN A 4 4.29 12.98 -14.53
CA GLN A 4 3.36 12.69 -13.45
C GLN A 4 3.85 11.40 -12.77
N PRO A 5 4.04 11.41 -11.44
CA PRO A 5 4.43 10.20 -10.74
C PRO A 5 3.34 9.16 -10.93
N LYS A 6 3.73 7.93 -11.25
CA LYS A 6 2.80 6.80 -11.33
C LYS A 6 2.25 6.51 -9.94
N LEU A 7 0.93 6.38 -9.82
CA LEU A 7 0.32 5.93 -8.59
C LEU A 7 0.39 4.41 -8.51
N ILE A 8 0.79 3.87 -7.36
CA ILE A 8 0.88 2.43 -7.12
C ILE A 8 -0.02 2.04 -5.94
N LEU A 9 -0.80 0.98 -6.13
CA LEU A 9 -1.55 0.29 -5.08
C LEU A 9 -0.75 -0.93 -4.59
N ALA A 10 -0.06 -0.77 -3.46
CA ALA A 10 0.69 -1.82 -2.76
C ALA A 10 -0.23 -2.75 -1.93
N SER A 11 -1.29 -3.30 -2.54
CA SER A 11 -2.30 -4.09 -1.83
C SER A 11 -2.92 -5.16 -2.73
N THR A 12 -2.99 -6.39 -2.19
CA THR A 12 -3.68 -7.53 -2.82
C THR A 12 -5.20 -7.50 -2.63
N SER A 13 -5.73 -6.62 -1.77
CA SER A 13 -7.17 -6.53 -1.48
C SER A 13 -7.99 -6.10 -2.72
N PRO A 14 -8.94 -6.93 -3.19
CA PRO A 14 -9.84 -6.58 -4.30
C PRO A 14 -10.66 -5.32 -4.01
N ARG A 15 -11.15 -5.18 -2.77
CA ARG A 15 -11.96 -4.03 -2.35
C ARG A 15 -11.21 -2.70 -2.45
N ARG A 16 -9.91 -2.66 -2.11
CA ARG A 16 -9.12 -1.41 -2.23
C ARG A 16 -8.94 -0.99 -3.68
N ARG A 17 -8.77 -1.97 -4.59
CA ARG A 17 -8.70 -1.74 -6.03
C ARG A 17 -10.01 -1.17 -6.56
N GLU A 18 -11.14 -1.77 -6.19
CA GLU A 18 -12.47 -1.30 -6.60
C GLU A 18 -12.72 0.14 -6.16
N ILE A 19 -12.39 0.49 -4.90
CA ILE A 19 -12.54 1.86 -4.40
C ILE A 19 -11.72 2.86 -5.22
N LEU A 20 -10.46 2.56 -5.53
CA LEU A 20 -9.63 3.46 -6.34
C LEU A 20 -10.11 3.54 -7.80
N GLN A 21 -10.60 2.44 -8.36
CA GLN A 21 -11.22 2.42 -9.70
C GLN A 21 -12.47 3.30 -9.76
N MET A 22 -13.31 3.27 -8.73
CA MET A 22 -14.51 4.13 -8.64
C MET A 22 -14.17 5.61 -8.63
N LEU A 23 -12.97 6.00 -8.17
CA LEU A 23 -12.50 7.38 -8.20
C LEU A 23 -11.97 7.81 -9.59
N GLY A 24 -11.89 6.90 -10.56
CA GLY A 24 -11.38 7.17 -11.91
C GLY A 24 -9.88 7.48 -11.95
N ILE A 25 -9.13 7.04 -10.94
CA ILE A 25 -7.69 7.28 -10.84
C ILE A 25 -6.95 6.16 -11.58
N GLU A 26 -5.97 6.51 -12.41
CA GLU A 26 -5.05 5.53 -13.00
C GLU A 26 -3.99 5.12 -11.98
N PHE A 27 -3.79 3.81 -11.80
CA PHE A 27 -2.78 3.26 -10.91
C PHE A 27 -2.36 1.85 -11.33
N ASP A 28 -1.13 1.50 -10.98
CA ASP A 28 -0.61 0.13 -11.10
C ASP A 28 -0.84 -0.64 -9.78
N VAL A 29 -1.04 -1.95 -9.85
CA VAL A 29 -1.16 -2.80 -8.66
C VAL A 29 0.13 -3.59 -8.50
N VAL A 30 0.81 -3.39 -7.36
CA VAL A 30 1.98 -4.18 -6.98
C VAL A 30 1.60 -5.00 -5.75
N PRO A 31 1.45 -6.32 -5.87
CA PRO A 31 1.17 -7.15 -4.72
C PRO A 31 2.39 -7.15 -3.78
N VAL A 32 2.17 -6.76 -2.53
CA VAL A 32 3.19 -6.81 -1.48
C VAL A 32 2.66 -7.67 -0.34
N GLU A 33 3.44 -8.68 0.02
CA GLU A 33 3.24 -9.46 1.23
C GLU A 33 4.10 -8.85 2.33
N THR A 34 3.55 -8.74 3.54
CA THR A 34 4.24 -8.22 4.71
C THR A 34 3.72 -9.01 5.91
N ASP A 35 4.59 -9.27 6.89
CA ASP A 35 4.16 -9.87 8.14
C ASP A 35 3.22 -8.91 8.89
N GLU A 36 1.95 -9.29 8.98
CA GLU A 36 0.89 -8.51 9.65
C GLU A 36 0.77 -8.84 11.15
N SER A 37 1.65 -9.68 11.68
CA SER A 37 1.64 -10.03 13.10
C SER A 37 1.87 -8.77 13.97
N PRO A 38 1.04 -8.54 15.00
CA PRO A 38 1.27 -7.45 15.94
C PRO A 38 2.55 -7.65 16.74
N LEU A 39 3.27 -6.57 17.00
CA LEU A 39 4.39 -6.58 17.93
C LEU A 39 3.88 -6.61 19.38
N ALA A 40 4.71 -7.06 20.31
CA ALA A 40 4.35 -7.11 21.72
C ALA A 40 4.08 -5.70 22.26
N GLY A 41 2.88 -5.47 22.79
CA GLY A 41 2.46 -4.17 23.32
C GLY A 41 2.11 -3.12 22.26
N GLU A 42 2.04 -3.51 20.99
CA GLU A 42 1.66 -2.60 19.90
C GLU A 42 0.17 -2.26 19.97
N SER A 43 -0.15 -0.96 19.87
CA SER A 43 -1.55 -0.52 19.79
C SER A 43 -2.14 -0.85 18.41
N PRO A 44 -3.48 -0.99 18.30
CA PRO A 44 -4.11 -1.15 16.99
C PRO A 44 -3.76 -0.03 16.00
N GLU A 45 -3.65 1.21 16.48
CA GLU A 45 -3.31 2.39 15.69
C GLU A 45 -1.87 2.33 15.18
N ASP A 46 -0.92 1.93 16.03
CA ASP A 46 0.49 1.78 15.65
C ASP A 46 0.68 0.63 14.67
N LEU A 47 -0.04 -0.48 14.89
CA LEU A 47 -0.04 -1.64 13.99
C LEU A 47 -0.45 -1.23 12.57
N VAL A 48 -1.61 -0.56 12.43
CA VAL A 48 -2.11 -0.20 11.09
C VAL A 48 -1.17 0.78 10.39
N LEU A 49 -0.57 1.72 11.14
CA LEU A 49 0.39 2.68 10.58
C LEU A 49 1.67 1.98 10.14
N ARG A 50 2.25 1.13 10.98
CA ARG A 50 3.47 0.35 10.67
C ARG A 50 3.25 -0.52 9.43
N LEU A 51 2.15 -1.25 9.36
CA LEU A 51 1.84 -2.13 8.22
C LEU A 51 1.60 -1.33 6.93
N ALA A 52 0.98 -0.16 7.02
CA ALA A 52 0.82 0.71 5.86
C ALA A 52 2.16 1.19 5.31
N ILE A 53 3.08 1.61 6.19
CA ILE A 53 4.44 2.04 5.81
C ILE A 53 5.24 0.87 5.23
N ALA A 54 5.23 -0.28 5.91
CA ALA A 54 5.99 -1.45 5.49
C ALA A 54 5.60 -1.94 4.09
N LYS A 55 4.30 -1.91 3.75
CA LYS A 55 3.80 -2.26 2.41
C LYS A 55 4.31 -1.33 1.32
N VAL A 56 4.51 -0.04 1.62
CA VAL A 56 4.99 0.96 0.66
C VAL A 56 6.51 0.88 0.48
N ALA A 57 7.25 0.66 1.57
CA ALA A 57 8.71 0.57 1.53
C ALA A 57 9.21 -0.49 0.52
N VAL A 58 8.54 -1.65 0.45
CA VAL A 58 8.87 -2.72 -0.51
C VAL A 58 8.76 -2.25 -1.98
N VAL A 59 7.83 -1.35 -2.28
CA VAL A 59 7.62 -0.83 -3.64
C VAL A 59 8.59 0.30 -3.96
N SER A 60 8.93 1.14 -2.97
CA SER A 60 9.82 2.28 -3.17
C SER A 60 11.29 1.92 -3.35
N ASP A 61 11.75 0.79 -2.78
CA ASP A 61 13.12 0.30 -2.94
C ASP A 61 13.32 -0.57 -4.20
N ALA A 62 12.28 -0.79 -5.00
CA ALA A 62 12.30 -1.66 -6.18
C ALA A 62 12.68 -0.94 -7.50
N GLU A 63 13.30 0.25 -7.44
CA GLU A 63 13.87 0.95 -8.61
C GLU A 63 15.33 0.58 -8.91
#